data_AF-A0A6C0JU34-F1
#
_entry.id   AF-A0A6C0JU34-F1
#
_cell.length_a   1.000
_cell.length_b   1.000
_cell.length_c   1.000
_cell.angle_alpha   90.00
_cell.angle_beta   90.00
_cell.angle_gamma   90.00
#
_symmetry.space_group_name_H-M   'P 1'
#
loop_
_entity.id
_entity.type
_entity.pdbx_description
1 polymer ?
#
loop_
_entity_poly.entity_id
_entity_poly.type
_entity_poly.pdbx_seq_one_letter_code
_entity_poly.pdbx_strand_id
1 'polypeptide(L)'
;MFELFTKNRFPNYFYNQFIQLFTLLILAILLGYKKYSPIVIWISILILFFYSYFIHRLFHNIPECLNSINVHIMFHHNVEENKTKFINAVEWLIELFVNIMFFVLFYFIQTFLRIDFVPEIIIFYFGFIYVTIHVINYSLFNISQKHVIHHTSYNKNTKLYNYGPDFVDHLFATNSSAEFENYDHLIPNGLISFLITYYLYNPKIF
;
A
#
# COMPACT_ATOMS: atom_id res chain seq x y z
N MET A 1 20.39 -0.30 11.07
CA MET A 1 20.05 0.55 9.90
C MET A 1 20.56 -0.01 8.56
N PHE A 2 21.55 -0.94 8.52
CA PHE A 2 21.95 -1.63 7.27
C PHE A 2 21.76 -3.17 7.34
N GLU A 3 20.84 -3.68 8.15
CA GLU A 3 20.58 -5.13 8.17
C GLU A 3 20.11 -5.65 6.80
N LEU A 4 19.42 -4.80 6.03
CA LEU A 4 18.86 -5.10 4.71
C LEU A 4 19.92 -5.49 3.67
N PHE A 5 21.12 -4.92 3.80
CA PHE A 5 22.24 -5.15 2.88
C PHE A 5 23.24 -6.19 3.39
N THR A 6 22.88 -6.95 4.43
CA THR A 6 23.71 -8.09 4.85
C THR A 6 23.64 -9.18 3.79
N LYS A 7 24.76 -9.90 3.61
CA LYS A 7 24.94 -10.94 2.57
C LYS A 7 23.82 -11.99 2.54
N ASN A 8 23.18 -12.25 3.68
CA ASN A 8 22.15 -13.28 3.81
C ASN A 8 20.72 -12.74 3.57
N ARG A 9 20.48 -11.44 3.72
CA ARG A 9 19.14 -10.85 3.57
C ARG A 9 18.84 -10.34 2.17
N PHE A 10 19.86 -9.86 1.47
CA PHE A 10 19.69 -9.34 0.11
C PHE A 10 19.14 -10.40 -0.88
N PRO A 11 19.63 -11.66 -0.91
CA PRO A 11 19.04 -12.69 -1.76
C PRO A 11 17.58 -13.00 -1.41
N ASN A 12 17.23 -13.01 -0.12
CA ASN A 12 15.86 -13.25 0.34
C ASN A 12 14.89 -12.14 -0.11
N TYR A 13 15.32 -10.87 0.00
CA TYR A 13 14.57 -9.74 -0.53
C TYR A 13 14.33 -9.87 -2.03
N PHE A 14 15.38 -10.16 -2.81
CA PHE A 14 15.25 -10.33 -4.26
C PHE A 14 14.30 -11.48 -4.60
N TYR A 15 14.45 -12.63 -3.93
CA TYR A 15 13.60 -13.78 -4.18
C TYR A 15 12.11 -13.50 -3.91
N ASN A 16 11.80 -12.75 -2.86
CA ASN A 16 10.42 -12.56 -2.41
C ASN A 16 9.72 -11.31 -3.01
N GLN A 17 10.47 -10.28 -3.39
CA GLN A 17 9.87 -8.98 -3.78
C GLN A 17 10.28 -8.49 -5.16
N PHE A 18 11.40 -8.97 -5.73
CA PHE A 18 11.92 -8.39 -6.96
C PHE A 18 10.95 -8.50 -8.14
N ILE A 19 10.34 -9.67 -8.37
CA ILE A 19 9.47 -9.88 -9.53
C ILE A 19 8.27 -8.93 -9.47
N GLN A 20 7.59 -8.86 -8.32
CA GLN A 20 6.46 -7.96 -8.16
C GLN A 20 6.86 -6.49 -8.32
N LEU A 21 7.96 -6.06 -7.69
CA LEU A 21 8.42 -4.67 -7.76
C LEU A 21 8.86 -4.30 -9.18
N PHE A 22 9.52 -5.22 -9.88
CA PHE A 22 9.92 -5.06 -11.26
C PHE A 22 8.70 -4.96 -12.17
N THR A 23 7.71 -5.85 -12.02
CA THR A 23 6.46 -5.78 -12.78
C THR A 23 5.74 -4.45 -12.55
N LEU A 24 5.60 -4.01 -11.30
CA LEU A 24 5.00 -2.71 -10.94
C LEU A 24 5.74 -1.56 -11.64
N LEU A 25 7.08 -1.56 -11.59
CA LEU A 25 7.88 -0.51 -12.21
C LEU A 25 7.72 -0.49 -13.74
N ILE A 26 7.76 -1.63 -14.40
CA ILE A 26 7.60 -1.70 -15.86
C ILE A 26 6.21 -1.23 -16.28
N LEU A 27 5.15 -1.66 -15.60
CA LEU A 27 3.78 -1.21 -15.89
C LEU A 27 3.61 0.30 -15.65
N ALA A 28 4.17 0.83 -14.57
CA ALA A 28 4.18 2.27 -14.31
C ALA A 28 4.93 3.04 -15.41
N ILE A 29 6.09 2.53 -15.86
CA ILE A 29 6.84 3.13 -16.98
C ILE A 29 5.98 3.15 -18.23
N LEU A 30 5.31 2.05 -18.57
CA LEU A 30 4.43 1.98 -19.74
C LEU A 30 3.29 3.01 -19.69
N LEU A 31 2.73 3.30 -18.51
CA LEU A 31 1.71 4.34 -18.36
C LEU A 31 2.25 5.76 -18.61
N GLY A 32 3.52 6.02 -18.29
CA GLY A 32 4.07 7.38 -18.23
C GLY A 32 5.14 7.74 -19.27
N TYR A 33 5.75 6.77 -19.97
CA TYR A 33 7.03 6.98 -20.67
C TYR A 33 7.02 8.05 -21.77
N LYS A 34 5.88 8.32 -22.41
CA LYS A 34 5.79 9.39 -23.43
C LYS A 34 5.85 10.81 -22.82
N LYS A 35 5.57 10.97 -21.53
CA LYS A 35 5.52 12.28 -20.84
C LYS A 35 6.59 12.42 -19.76
N TYR A 36 6.97 11.33 -19.11
CA TYR A 36 7.88 11.33 -17.97
C TYR A 36 9.03 10.36 -18.19
N SER A 37 10.22 10.72 -17.71
CA SER A 37 11.37 9.82 -17.79
C SER A 37 11.18 8.62 -16.85
N PRO A 38 11.75 7.44 -17.17
CA PRO A 38 11.68 6.28 -16.29
C PRO A 38 12.21 6.53 -14.87
N ILE A 39 13.21 7.41 -14.73
CA ILE A 39 13.77 7.79 -13.42
C ILE A 39 12.74 8.54 -12.58
N VAL A 40 11.99 9.48 -13.19
CA VAL A 40 10.91 10.21 -12.48
C VAL A 40 9.83 9.24 -12.01
N ILE A 41 9.46 8.26 -12.84
CA ILE A 41 8.46 7.25 -12.49
C ILE A 41 8.97 6.35 -11.35
N TRP A 42 10.23 5.94 -11.38
CA TRP A 42 10.84 5.16 -10.32
C TRP A 42 10.87 5.91 -8.98
N ILE A 43 11.33 7.17 -8.98
CA ILE A 43 11.33 8.03 -7.79
C ILE A 43 9.90 8.24 -7.27
N SER A 44 8.93 8.41 -8.18
CA SER A 44 7.51 8.55 -7.85
C SER A 44 6.98 7.34 -7.07
N ILE A 45 7.28 6.12 -7.52
CA ILE A 45 6.90 4.89 -6.83
C ILE A 45 7.54 4.83 -5.44
N LEU A 46 8.83 5.17 -5.31
CA LEU A 46 9.50 5.19 -4.02
C LEU A 46 8.82 6.18 -3.06
N ILE A 47 8.50 7.39 -3.51
CA ILE A 47 7.81 8.36 -2.66
C ILE A 47 6.44 7.82 -2.23
N LEU A 48 5.70 7.18 -3.13
CA LEU A 48 4.40 6.58 -2.79
C LEU A 48 4.51 5.42 -1.80
N PHE A 49 5.58 4.60 -1.87
CA PHE A 49 5.89 3.57 -0.86
C PHE A 49 6.10 4.16 0.52
N PHE A 50 6.93 5.20 0.61
CA PHE A 50 7.17 5.89 1.89
C PHE A 50 5.89 6.58 2.36
N TYR A 51 5.15 7.22 1.46
CA TYR A 51 3.89 7.89 1.78
C TYR A 51 2.89 6.90 2.38
N SER A 52 2.63 5.75 1.73
CA SER A 52 1.67 4.77 2.23
C SER A 52 2.08 4.21 3.60
N TYR A 53 3.38 3.97 3.81
CA TYR A 53 3.92 3.58 5.11
C TYR A 53 3.66 4.63 6.19
N PHE A 54 4.05 5.88 5.93
CA PHE A 54 3.95 6.94 6.92
C PHE A 54 2.51 7.34 7.22
N ILE A 55 1.63 7.38 6.21
CA ILE A 55 0.23 7.69 6.44
C ILE A 55 -0.43 6.57 7.27
N HIS A 56 -0.19 5.30 6.93
CA HIS A 56 -0.72 4.19 7.70
C HIS A 56 -0.24 4.22 9.16
N ARG A 57 1.07 4.44 9.36
CA ARG A 57 1.64 4.61 10.69
C ARG A 57 1.07 5.82 11.42
N LEU A 58 0.86 6.95 10.73
CA LEU A 58 0.27 8.15 11.33
C LEU A 58 -1.13 7.83 11.89
N PHE A 59 -1.97 7.13 11.12
CA PHE A 59 -3.31 6.73 11.56
C PHE A 59 -3.28 5.82 12.80
N HIS A 60 -2.22 5.04 13.01
CA HIS A 60 -2.02 4.27 14.25
C HIS A 60 -1.48 5.06 15.44
N ASN A 61 -0.95 6.27 15.21
CA ASN A 61 -0.41 7.14 16.25
C ASN A 61 -1.34 8.33 16.56
N ILE A 62 -2.54 8.37 15.98
CA ILE A 62 -3.57 9.34 16.36
C ILE A 62 -4.00 9.06 17.82
N PRO A 63 -4.15 10.10 18.67
CA PRO A 63 -4.57 9.91 20.06
C PRO A 63 -5.87 9.11 20.18
N GLU A 64 -5.95 8.24 21.20
CA GLU A 64 -7.10 7.34 21.40
C GLU A 64 -8.44 8.08 21.50
N CYS A 65 -8.45 9.30 22.03
CA CYS A 65 -9.65 10.14 22.10
C CYS A 65 -10.24 10.49 20.73
N LEU A 66 -9.46 10.34 19.65
CA LEU A 66 -9.87 10.56 18.27
C LEU A 66 -10.09 9.23 17.50
N ASN A 67 -10.01 8.07 18.16
CA ASN A 67 -10.20 6.79 17.48
C ASN A 67 -11.62 6.64 16.88
N SER A 68 -12.61 7.31 17.47
CA SER A 68 -14.00 7.30 16.96
C SER A 68 -14.16 7.99 15.60
N ILE A 69 -13.25 8.90 15.23
CA ILE A 69 -13.22 9.54 13.91
C ILE A 69 -12.14 8.94 13.00
N ASN A 70 -11.29 8.08 13.55
CA ASN A 70 -10.26 7.35 12.82
C ASN A 70 -10.88 6.14 12.13
N VAL A 71 -11.40 6.36 10.93
CA VAL A 71 -12.13 5.36 10.13
C VAL A 71 -11.28 4.11 9.87
N HIS A 72 -9.95 4.25 9.76
CA HIS A 72 -9.01 3.14 9.66
C HIS A 72 -9.07 2.25 10.91
N ILE A 73 -8.96 2.83 12.11
CA ILE A 73 -9.08 2.04 13.34
C ILE A 73 -10.48 1.46 13.53
N MET A 74 -11.51 2.26 13.27
CA MET A 74 -12.90 1.89 13.55
C MET A 74 -13.42 0.77 12.66
N PHE A 75 -13.06 0.73 11.37
CA PHE A 75 -13.63 -0.23 10.43
C PHE A 75 -12.63 -1.26 9.91
N HIS A 76 -11.33 -0.93 9.87
CA HIS A 76 -10.32 -1.89 9.40
C HIS A 76 -9.79 -2.76 10.55
N HIS A 77 -9.52 -2.18 11.74
CA HIS A 77 -8.97 -2.93 12.88
C HIS A 77 -10.04 -3.56 13.79
N ASN A 78 -11.18 -2.89 13.99
CA ASN A 78 -12.26 -3.37 14.87
C ASN A 78 -13.31 -4.25 14.16
N VAL A 79 -12.87 -5.28 13.43
CA VAL A 79 -13.78 -6.26 12.83
C VAL A 79 -14.26 -7.24 13.92
N GLU A 80 -15.54 -7.18 14.29
CA GLU A 80 -16.12 -8.13 15.26
C GLU A 80 -16.40 -9.47 14.56
N GLU A 81 -16.08 -10.59 15.22
CA GLU A 81 -16.14 -11.94 14.64
C GLU A 81 -17.57 -12.44 14.31
N ASN A 82 -18.63 -11.75 14.74
CA ASN A 82 -20.03 -12.21 14.62
C ASN A 82 -20.95 -11.23 13.88
N LYS A 83 -20.44 -10.53 12.86
CA LYS A 83 -21.22 -9.58 12.06
C LYS A 83 -22.04 -10.28 10.95
N THR A 84 -23.18 -9.67 10.60
CA THR A 84 -23.97 -10.13 9.44
C THR A 84 -23.22 -9.83 8.13
N LYS A 85 -23.51 -10.60 7.07
CA LYS A 85 -22.91 -10.37 5.73
C LYS A 85 -23.10 -8.94 5.21
N PHE A 86 -24.24 -8.31 5.53
CA PHE A 86 -24.52 -6.94 5.13
C PHE A 86 -23.57 -5.95 5.82
N ILE A 87 -23.34 -6.12 7.12
CA ILE A 87 -22.43 -5.25 7.89
C ILE A 87 -21.01 -5.40 7.34
N ASN A 88 -20.54 -6.63 7.10
CA ASN A 88 -19.21 -6.84 6.52
C ASN A 88 -19.04 -6.16 5.16
N ALA A 89 -20.06 -6.19 4.30
CA ALA A 89 -20.03 -5.51 3.01
C ALA A 89 -19.94 -3.99 3.14
N VAL A 90 -20.65 -3.40 4.10
CA VAL A 90 -20.57 -1.96 4.41
C VAL A 90 -19.18 -1.59 4.91
N GLU A 91 -18.58 -2.40 5.79
CA GLU A 91 -17.23 -2.15 6.31
C GLU A 91 -16.17 -2.23 5.21
N TRP A 92 -16.25 -3.21 4.30
CA TRP A 92 -15.36 -3.28 3.15
C TRP A 92 -15.52 -2.07 2.21
N LEU A 93 -16.73 -1.55 2.01
CA LEU A 93 -16.96 -0.35 1.22
C LEU A 93 -16.38 0.91 1.89
N ILE A 94 -16.47 0.99 3.21
CA ILE A 94 -15.88 2.09 3.98
C ILE A 94 -14.35 2.00 3.92
N GLU A 95 -13.79 0.81 4.12
CA GLU A 95 -12.35 0.57 3.99
C GLU A 95 -11.85 0.94 2.58
N LEU A 96 -12.56 0.51 1.52
CA LEU A 96 -12.28 0.88 0.14
C LEU A 96 -12.20 2.41 0.01
N PHE A 97 -13.22 3.12 0.51
CA PHE A 97 -13.29 4.57 0.45
C PHE A 97 -12.13 5.24 1.20
N VAL A 98 -11.81 4.80 2.42
CA VAL A 98 -10.70 5.35 3.21
C VAL A 98 -9.37 5.16 2.49
N ASN A 99 -9.11 3.96 1.98
CA ASN A 99 -7.87 3.66 1.27
C ASN A 99 -7.73 4.50 -0.01
N ILE A 100 -8.83 4.76 -0.73
CA ILE A 100 -8.85 5.70 -1.86
C ILE A 100 -8.52 7.12 -1.37
N MET A 101 -9.08 7.53 -0.24
CA MET A 101 -8.91 8.88 0.30
C MET A 101 -7.48 9.19 0.71
N PHE A 102 -6.66 8.20 1.06
CA PHE A 102 -5.23 8.42 1.29
C PHE A 102 -4.54 8.96 0.03
N PHE A 103 -4.79 8.38 -1.14
CA PHE A 103 -4.14 8.83 -2.38
C PHE A 103 -4.77 10.11 -2.95
N VAL A 104 -6.07 10.30 -2.75
CA VAL A 104 -6.72 11.57 -3.10
C VAL A 104 -6.19 12.71 -2.22
N LEU A 105 -5.95 12.47 -0.94
CA LEU A 105 -5.31 13.45 -0.05
C LEU A 105 -3.91 13.80 -0.56
N PHE A 106 -3.10 12.81 -0.94
CA PHE A 106 -1.78 13.05 -1.54
C PHE A 106 -1.89 13.92 -2.81
N TYR A 107 -2.82 13.61 -3.71
CA TYR A 107 -3.13 14.40 -4.90
C TYR A 107 -3.50 15.85 -4.58
N PHE A 108 -4.37 16.08 -3.58
CA PHE A 108 -4.74 17.43 -3.17
C PHE A 108 -3.59 18.19 -2.54
N ILE A 109 -2.74 17.54 -1.73
CA ILE A 109 -1.56 18.18 -1.12
C ILE A 109 -0.61 18.69 -2.20
N GLN A 110 -0.26 17.88 -3.21
CA GLN A 110 0.60 18.35 -4.30
C GLN A 110 -0.01 19.53 -5.06
N THR A 111 -1.33 19.48 -5.30
CA THR A 111 -2.06 20.48 -6.08
C THR A 111 -2.14 21.80 -5.32
N PHE A 112 -2.44 21.74 -4.02
CA PHE A 112 -2.53 22.89 -3.13
C PHE A 112 -1.17 23.58 -2.98
N LEU A 113 -0.11 22.80 -2.79
CA LEU A 113 1.26 23.32 -2.68
C LEU A 113 1.84 23.75 -4.02
N ARG A 114 1.20 23.40 -5.14
CA ARG A 114 1.69 23.62 -6.52
C ARG A 114 3.04 22.96 -6.76
N ILE A 115 3.22 21.73 -6.28
CA ILE A 115 4.45 20.94 -6.42
C ILE A 115 4.12 19.60 -7.09
N ASP A 116 4.27 19.51 -8.41
CA ASP A 116 3.92 18.33 -9.21
C ASP A 116 5.08 17.32 -9.32
N PHE A 117 5.56 16.81 -8.19
CA PHE A 117 6.72 15.90 -8.17
C PHE A 117 6.37 14.42 -8.44
N VAL A 118 5.10 14.02 -8.28
CA VAL A 118 4.60 12.69 -8.67
C VAL A 118 3.53 12.86 -9.75
N PRO A 119 3.69 12.25 -10.94
CA PRO A 119 2.66 12.30 -11.95
C PRO A 119 1.32 11.73 -11.45
N GLU A 120 0.23 12.44 -11.73
CA GLU A 120 -1.13 12.03 -11.31
C GLU A 120 -1.45 10.58 -11.70
N ILE A 121 -1.16 10.20 -12.94
CA ILE A 121 -1.40 8.83 -13.45
C ILE A 121 -0.68 7.77 -12.60
N ILE A 122 0.48 8.09 -12.03
CA ILE A 122 1.23 7.18 -11.15
C ILE A 122 0.62 7.15 -9.75
N ILE A 123 0.11 8.27 -9.23
CA ILE A 123 -0.66 8.31 -7.97
C ILE A 123 -1.89 7.42 -8.08
N PHE A 124 -2.67 7.53 -9.16
CA PHE A 124 -3.87 6.71 -9.37
C PHE A 124 -3.51 5.24 -9.56
N TYR A 125 -2.51 4.92 -10.39
CA TYR A 125 -2.05 3.55 -10.58
C TYR A 125 -1.67 2.89 -9.25
N PHE A 126 -0.86 3.58 -8.46
CA PHE A 126 -0.41 3.11 -7.16
C PHE A 126 -1.57 3.00 -6.15
N GLY A 127 -2.47 3.99 -6.15
CA GLY A 127 -3.64 4.00 -5.30
C GLY A 127 -4.54 2.78 -5.56
N PHE A 128 -4.79 2.43 -6.82
CA PHE A 128 -5.53 1.21 -7.17
C PHE A 128 -4.80 -0.06 -6.70
N ILE A 129 -3.47 -0.12 -6.82
CA ILE A 129 -2.70 -1.26 -6.30
C ILE A 129 -2.92 -1.38 -4.79
N TYR A 130 -2.68 -0.31 -4.05
CA TYR A 130 -2.81 -0.30 -2.59
C TYR A 130 -4.23 -0.71 -2.16
N VAL A 131 -5.24 -0.09 -2.75
CA VAL A 131 -6.65 -0.34 -2.44
C VAL A 131 -7.05 -1.79 -2.74
N THR A 132 -6.65 -2.32 -3.91
CA THR A 132 -6.99 -3.70 -4.27
C THR A 132 -6.28 -4.70 -3.36
N ILE A 133 -5.02 -4.44 -2.96
CA ILE A 133 -4.31 -5.28 -2.00
C ILE A 133 -5.02 -5.27 -0.65
N HIS A 134 -5.35 -4.09 -0.12
CA HIS A 134 -6.02 -3.97 1.18
C HIS A 134 -7.41 -4.63 1.17
N VAL A 135 -8.25 -4.33 0.19
CA VAL A 135 -9.61 -4.87 0.19
C VAL A 135 -9.64 -6.35 -0.21
N ILE A 136 -8.95 -6.72 -1.29
CA ILE A 136 -9.03 -8.08 -1.84
C ILE A 136 -8.11 -9.03 -1.08
N ASN A 137 -6.81 -8.75 -1.08
CA ASN A 137 -5.83 -9.69 -0.55
C ASN A 137 -5.90 -9.75 0.97
N TYR A 138 -6.09 -8.61 1.62
CA TYR A 138 -6.08 -8.54 3.08
C TYR A 138 -7.48 -8.76 3.66
N SER A 139 -8.45 -7.91 3.38
CA SER A 139 -9.77 -7.98 4.05
C SER A 139 -10.66 -9.13 3.57
N LEU A 140 -10.65 -9.46 2.27
CA LEU A 140 -11.46 -10.56 1.74
C LEU A 140 -10.81 -11.93 1.91
N PHE A 141 -9.51 -12.04 1.62
CA PHE A 141 -8.84 -13.34 1.55
C PHE A 141 -7.76 -13.59 2.62
N ASN A 142 -7.37 -12.59 3.42
CA ASN A 142 -6.35 -12.71 4.47
C ASN A 142 -5.06 -13.41 4.00
N ILE A 143 -4.61 -13.13 2.77
CA ILE A 143 -3.50 -13.85 2.12
C ILE A 143 -2.16 -13.51 2.78
N SER A 144 -2.01 -12.29 3.29
CA SER A 144 -0.78 -11.83 3.94
C SER A 144 -0.77 -12.16 5.43
N GLN A 145 0.10 -13.10 5.82
CA GLN A 145 0.34 -13.39 7.23
C GLN A 145 0.88 -12.18 8.00
N LYS A 146 1.72 -11.34 7.36
CA LYS A 146 2.28 -10.15 8.00
C LYS A 146 1.20 -9.12 8.32
N HIS A 147 0.25 -8.91 7.42
CA HIS A 147 -0.89 -8.02 7.67
C HIS A 147 -1.85 -8.60 8.72
N VAL A 148 -2.10 -9.91 8.72
CA VAL A 148 -2.88 -10.56 9.80
C VAL A 148 -2.21 -10.37 11.17
N ILE A 149 -0.88 -10.49 11.24
CA ILE A 149 -0.12 -10.22 12.47
C ILE A 149 -0.27 -8.76 12.89
N HIS A 150 -0.23 -7.81 11.95
CA HIS A 150 -0.45 -6.39 12.24
C HIS A 150 -1.79 -6.15 12.96
N HIS A 151 -2.88 -6.66 12.41
CA HIS A 151 -4.22 -6.60 13.02
C HIS A 151 -4.31 -7.30 14.37
N THR A 152 -3.75 -8.50 14.46
CA THR A 152 -3.75 -9.28 15.70
C THR A 152 -2.97 -8.57 16.81
N SER A 153 -1.85 -7.95 16.47
CA SER A 153 -1.02 -7.19 17.40
C SER A 153 -1.75 -5.95 17.93
N TYR A 154 -2.49 -5.25 17.06
CA TYR A 154 -3.35 -4.13 17.44
C TYR A 154 -4.45 -4.57 18.41
N ASN A 155 -5.22 -5.60 18.04
CA ASN A 155 -6.34 -6.08 18.86
C ASN A 155 -5.90 -6.63 20.23
N LYS A 156 -4.66 -7.11 20.35
CA LYS A 156 -4.06 -7.55 21.62
C LYS A 156 -3.42 -6.42 22.43
N ASN A 157 -3.47 -5.17 21.96
CA ASN A 157 -2.76 -4.03 22.56
C ASN A 157 -1.27 -4.32 22.81
N THR A 158 -0.64 -5.00 21.85
CA THR A 158 0.80 -5.32 21.89
C THR A 158 1.57 -4.37 20.97
N LYS A 159 2.90 -4.50 20.93
CA LYS A 159 3.72 -3.75 19.98
C LYS A 159 3.20 -3.99 18.55
N LEU A 160 2.94 -2.89 17.84
CA LEU A 160 2.49 -2.91 16.45
C LEU A 160 3.65 -3.12 15.48
N TYR A 161 3.41 -3.94 14.47
CA TYR A 161 4.37 -4.32 13.44
C TYR A 161 3.74 -4.30 12.05
N ASN A 162 4.55 -4.35 11.00
CA ASN A 162 4.18 -4.56 9.60
C ASN A 162 3.17 -3.51 9.06
N TYR A 163 3.57 -2.24 9.00
CA TYR A 163 2.72 -1.17 8.44
C TYR A 163 2.66 -1.19 6.91
N GLY A 164 3.62 -1.84 6.26
CA GLY A 164 3.72 -1.97 4.82
C GLY A 164 4.15 -0.67 4.11
N PRO A 165 4.73 -0.76 2.89
CA PRO A 165 5.21 -1.98 2.25
C PRO A 165 6.37 -2.61 3.03
N ASP A 166 6.53 -3.93 2.93
CA ASP A 166 7.40 -4.72 3.80
C ASP A 166 8.88 -4.29 3.74
N PHE A 167 9.36 -3.92 2.55
CA PHE A 167 10.68 -3.28 2.40
C PHE A 167 10.86 -2.07 3.32
N VAL A 168 9.85 -1.21 3.42
CA VAL A 168 9.87 0.00 4.26
C VAL A 168 9.80 -0.37 5.74
N ASP A 169 9.03 -1.41 6.10
CA ASP A 169 9.05 -1.94 7.48
C ASP A 169 10.44 -2.42 7.90
N HIS A 170 11.14 -3.16 7.04
CA HIS A 170 12.49 -3.60 7.33
C HIS A 170 13.49 -2.44 7.40
N LEU A 171 13.29 -1.38 6.61
CA LEU A 171 14.12 -0.17 6.66
C LEU A 171 13.98 0.56 8.01
N PHE A 172 12.76 0.64 8.55
CA PHE A 172 12.45 1.32 9.82
C PHE A 172 12.37 0.38 11.03
N ALA A 173 12.70 -0.90 10.87
CA ALA A 173 12.62 -1.92 11.91
C ALA A 173 11.23 -2.03 12.56
N THR A 174 10.18 -1.86 11.77
CA THR A 174 8.78 -2.09 12.17
C THR A 174 8.25 -3.46 11.71
N ASN A 175 9.08 -4.29 11.11
CA ASN A 175 8.77 -5.68 10.76
C ASN A 175 8.70 -6.59 12.01
N SER A 176 7.83 -7.60 11.96
CA SER A 176 7.66 -8.62 13.01
C SER A 176 8.69 -9.76 12.95
N SER A 177 9.24 -10.04 11.77
CA SER A 177 10.24 -11.10 11.54
C SER A 177 11.31 -10.64 10.55
N ALA A 178 12.46 -11.33 10.52
CA ALA A 178 13.57 -10.98 9.63
C ALA A 178 13.35 -11.41 8.16
N GLU A 179 12.34 -12.24 7.89
CA GLU A 179 12.03 -12.76 6.56
C GLU A 179 11.20 -11.75 5.77
N PHE A 180 11.46 -11.60 4.46
CA PHE A 180 10.64 -10.77 3.59
C PHE A 180 9.37 -11.52 3.15
N GLU A 181 8.26 -10.81 3.03
CA GLU A 181 7.03 -11.37 2.50
C GLU A 181 7.14 -11.58 0.99
N ASN A 182 6.67 -12.75 0.51
CA ASN A 182 6.54 -13.01 -0.93
C ASN A 182 5.39 -12.19 -1.52
N TYR A 183 5.71 -11.35 -2.49
CA TYR A 183 4.77 -10.43 -3.15
C TYR A 183 4.24 -10.91 -4.50
N ASP A 184 4.57 -12.12 -4.94
CA ASP A 184 4.16 -12.63 -6.26
C ASP A 184 2.63 -12.69 -6.38
N HIS A 185 1.94 -12.99 -5.27
CA HIS A 185 0.48 -13.01 -5.20
C HIS A 185 -0.17 -11.62 -5.37
N LEU A 186 0.61 -10.53 -5.35
CA LEU A 186 0.16 -9.15 -5.59
C LEU A 186 0.33 -8.72 -7.06
N ILE A 187 0.96 -9.54 -7.92
CA ILE A 187 1.11 -9.25 -9.35
C ILE A 187 -0.25 -9.05 -10.06
N PRO A 188 -1.29 -9.88 -9.80
CA PRO A 188 -2.62 -9.65 -10.38
C PRO A 188 -3.20 -8.27 -10.04
N ASN A 189 -3.01 -7.80 -8.80
CA ASN A 189 -3.41 -6.45 -8.38
C ASN A 189 -2.73 -5.36 -9.23
N GLY A 190 -1.43 -5.53 -9.46
CA GLY A 190 -0.64 -4.66 -10.34
C GLY A 190 -1.15 -4.61 -11.78
N LEU A 191 -1.51 -5.76 -12.35
CA LEU A 191 -2.04 -5.86 -13.71
C LEU A 191 -3.43 -5.25 -13.84
N ILE A 192 -4.35 -5.57 -12.92
CA ILE A 192 -5.70 -5.01 -12.92
C ILE A 192 -5.66 -3.49 -12.75
N SER A 193 -4.84 -3.00 -11.82
CA SER A 193 -4.68 -1.56 -11.59
C SER A 193 -4.10 -0.85 -12.82
N PHE A 194 -3.21 -1.51 -13.56
CA PHE A 194 -2.67 -0.98 -14.80
C PHE A 194 -3.77 -0.85 -15.85
N LEU A 195 -4.58 -1.89 -16.06
CA LEU A 195 -5.67 -1.88 -17.04
C LEU A 195 -6.72 -0.80 -16.71
N ILE A 196 -7.10 -0.66 -15.43
CA ILE A 196 -8.04 0.37 -14.99
C ILE A 196 -7.44 1.76 -15.23
N THR A 197 -6.19 1.98 -14.83
CA THR A 197 -5.54 3.29 -15.00
C THR A 197 -5.38 3.64 -16.48
N TYR A 198 -4.97 2.67 -17.30
CA TYR A 198 -4.87 2.81 -18.75
C TYR A 198 -6.22 3.20 -19.36
N TYR A 199 -7.30 2.51 -18.98
CA TYR A 199 -8.64 2.82 -19.48
C TYR A 199 -9.10 4.24 -19.10
N LEU A 200 -8.86 4.66 -17.87
CA LEU A 200 -9.30 5.97 -17.35
C LEU A 200 -8.50 7.13 -17.93
N TYR A 201 -7.18 6.99 -18.04
CA TYR A 201 -6.30 8.07 -18.52
C TYR A 201 -6.07 8.04 -20.02
N ASN A 202 -6.33 6.90 -20.67
CA ASN A 202 -6.06 6.64 -22.09
C ASN A 202 -4.68 7.16 -22.56
N PRO A 203 -3.58 6.84 -21.85
CA PRO A 203 -2.26 7.29 -22.27
C PRO A 203 -1.91 6.63 -23.61
N LYS A 204 -1.29 7.37 -24.52
CA LYS A 204 -0.83 6.80 -25.79
C LYS A 204 0.38 5.89 -25.51
N ILE A 205 0.20 4.57 -25.52
CA ILE A 205 1.31 3.60 -25.35
C ILE A 205 1.80 3.06 -26.70
N PHE A 206 0.97 3.17 -27.73
CA PHE A 206 1.30 2.85 -29.12
C PHE A 206 1.20 4.12 -30.00
#